data_AF-A0A931Y9E9-F1
#
_entry.id   AF-A0A931Y9E9-F1
#
_cell.length_a   1.000
_cell.length_b   1.000
_cell.length_c   1.000
_cell.angle_alpha   90.00
_cell.angle_beta   90.00
_cell.angle_gamma   90.00
#
_symmetry.space_group_name_H-M   'P 1'
#
loop_
_entity.id
_entity.type
_entity.pdbx_description
1 polymer ?
#
loop_
_entity_poly.entity_id
_entity_poly.type
_entity_poly.pdbx_seq_one_letter_code
_entity_poly.pdbx_strand_id
1 'polypeptide(L)'
;MVVLSIDTARSDEIIVGITIEGRKYAARGNRGKENPQEVLSLVDQLLRKHTLQLKDIAAIHVSEGPGSFTGLRVGASVANALGFLLNVPINGKPLGELIEPVYS
;
A
#
# COMPACT_ATOMS: atom_id res chain seq x y z
N MET A 1 11.63 10.46 -7.07
CA MET A 1 10.57 9.45 -7.33
C MET A 1 10.04 8.95 -6.01
N VAL A 2 8.71 8.97 -5.80
CA VAL A 2 8.07 8.44 -4.59
C VAL A 2 7.51 7.06 -4.88
N VAL A 3 7.86 6.07 -4.09
CA VAL A 3 7.31 4.71 -4.19
C VAL A 3 6.52 4.41 -2.91
N LEU A 4 5.23 4.09 -3.07
CA LEU A 4 4.38 3.62 -1.96
C LEU A 4 4.60 2.12 -1.75
N SER A 5 4.61 1.66 -0.50
CA SER A 5 4.64 0.25 -0.13
C SER A 5 3.51 -0.06 0.86
N ILE A 6 2.80 -1.16 0.63
CA ILE A 6 1.68 -1.62 1.46
C ILE A 6 1.95 -3.08 1.85
N ASP A 7 2.14 -3.33 3.14
CA ASP A 7 2.20 -4.68 3.69
C ASP A 7 1.04 -4.89 4.66
N THR A 8 0.15 -5.78 4.24
CA THR A 8 -1.02 -6.22 4.99
C THR A 8 -1.02 -7.75 5.10
N ALA A 9 0.13 -8.42 4.95
CA ALA A 9 0.22 -9.88 4.97
C ALA A 9 -0.05 -10.44 6.38
N ARG A 10 0.27 -9.67 7.43
CA ARG A 10 -0.01 -10.02 8.82
C ARG A 10 -1.47 -9.76 9.21
N SER A 11 -2.00 -10.62 10.08
CA SER A 11 -3.39 -10.55 10.54
C SER A 11 -3.65 -9.43 11.55
N ASP A 12 -2.63 -9.04 12.31
CA ASP A 12 -2.68 -8.08 13.41
C ASP A 12 -2.11 -6.70 13.04
N GLU A 13 -1.19 -6.66 12.09
CA GLU A 13 -0.40 -5.48 11.73
C GLU A 13 -0.68 -5.01 10.29
N ILE A 14 -0.62 -3.70 10.10
CA ILE A 14 -0.60 -3.01 8.80
C ILE A 14 0.64 -2.14 8.78
N ILE A 15 1.43 -2.26 7.71
CA ILE A 15 2.60 -1.41 7.49
C ILE A 15 2.43 -0.69 6.15
N VAL A 16 2.49 0.63 6.19
CA VAL A 16 2.56 1.46 4.99
C VAL A 16 3.90 2.17 5.00
N GLY A 17 4.55 2.27 3.85
CA GLY A 17 5.80 2.98 3.73
C GLY A 17 5.91 3.78 2.45
N ILE A 18 6.73 4.83 2.48
CA ILE A 18 7.10 5.60 1.29
C ILE A 18 8.63 5.59 1.14
N THR A 19 9.09 5.48 -0.10
CA THR A 19 10.50 5.68 -0.45
C THR A 19 10.65 6.96 -1.24
N ILE A 20 11.46 7.89 -0.75
CA ILE A 20 11.77 9.17 -1.40
C ILE A 20 13.29 9.20 -1.63
N GLU A 21 13.72 9.18 -2.89
CA GLU A 21 15.15 9.27 -3.26
C GLU A 21 16.03 8.26 -2.49
N GLY A 22 15.55 7.02 -2.37
CA GLY A 22 16.24 5.93 -1.67
C GLY A 22 16.08 5.92 -0.14
N ARG A 23 15.51 6.97 0.46
CA ARG A 23 15.19 7.02 1.89
C ARG A 23 13.82 6.42 2.15
N LYS A 24 13.72 5.51 3.12
CA LYS A 24 12.49 4.80 3.47
C LYS A 24 11.87 5.37 4.76
N TYR A 25 10.57 5.55 4.74
CA TYR A 25 9.75 5.95 5.88
C TYR A 25 8.58 4.99 6.01
N ALA A 26 8.15 4.70 7.23
CA ALA A 26 7.04 3.78 7.47
C ALA A 26 6.14 4.27 8.61
N ALA A 27 4.86 3.95 8.49
CA ALA A 27 3.85 4.07 9.52
C ALA A 27 3.23 2.69 9.73
N ARG A 28 2.89 2.39 10.99
CA ARG A 28 2.30 1.12 11.40
C ARG A 28 0.96 1.38 12.04
N GLY A 29 0.01 0.52 11.75
CA GLY A 29 -1.30 0.49 12.38
C GLY A 29 -1.68 -0.95 12.73
N ASN A 30 -2.75 -1.08 13.49
CA ASN A 30 -3.30 -2.36 13.87
C ASN A 30 -4.57 -2.65 13.07
N ARG A 31 -4.82 -3.93 12.81
CA ARG A 31 -6.05 -4.34 12.13
C ARG A 31 -7.23 -4.40 13.12
N GLY A 32 -7.80 -3.24 13.41
CA GLY A 32 -8.95 -3.08 14.31
C GLY A 32 -10.29 -2.99 13.57
N LYS A 33 -11.39 -3.33 14.27
CA LYS A 33 -12.76 -3.13 13.74
C LYS A 33 -13.16 -1.66 13.64
N GLU A 34 -12.48 -0.79 14.39
CA GLU A 34 -12.85 0.62 14.55
C GLU A 34 -12.42 1.50 13.38
N ASN A 35 -11.34 1.13 12.66
CA ASN A 35 -10.91 1.85 11.47
C ASN A 35 -10.75 0.91 10.26
N PRO A 36 -11.85 0.63 9.52
CA PRO A 36 -11.79 -0.22 8.33
C PRO A 36 -10.97 0.38 7.18
N GLN A 37 -10.59 1.66 7.28
CA GLN A 37 -9.81 2.38 6.26
C GLN A 37 -8.36 2.67 6.72
N GLU A 38 -7.86 1.94 7.73
CA GLU A 38 -6.55 2.17 8.36
C GLU A 38 -5.41 2.31 7.34
N VAL A 39 -5.38 1.49 6.27
CA VAL A 39 -4.35 1.59 5.21
C VAL A 39 -4.33 3.00 4.59
N LEU A 40 -5.50 3.53 4.20
CA LEU A 40 -5.59 4.85 3.57
C LEU A 40 -5.27 5.97 4.55
N SER A 41 -5.65 5.83 5.82
CA SER A 41 -5.28 6.77 6.88
C SER A 41 -3.76 6.85 7.06
N LEU A 42 -3.06 5.70 7.07
CA LEU A 42 -1.61 5.64 7.18
C LEU A 42 -0.91 6.21 5.93
N VAL A 43 -1.46 5.98 4.74
CA VAL A 43 -0.97 6.61 3.50
C VAL A 43 -1.07 8.13 3.59
N ASP A 44 -2.25 8.67 3.92
CA ASP A 44 -2.47 10.12 4.03
C ASP A 44 -1.55 10.74 5.10
N GLN A 45 -1.41 10.09 6.25
CA GLN A 45 -0.51 10.53 7.31
C GLN A 45 0.95 10.64 6.84
N LEU A 46 1.46 9.60 6.15
CA LEU A 46 2.84 9.60 5.64
C LEU A 46 3.03 10.69 4.58
N LEU A 47 2.12 10.80 3.62
CA LEU A 47 2.24 11.80 2.57
C LEU A 47 2.24 13.23 3.16
N ARG A 48 1.29 13.54 4.05
CA ARG A 48 1.21 14.86 4.71
C ARG A 48 2.45 15.19 5.52
N LYS A 49 2.98 14.22 6.28
CA LYS A 49 4.20 14.40 7.10
C LYS A 49 5.41 14.79 6.24
N HIS A 50 5.43 14.38 4.98
CA HIS A 50 6.50 14.65 4.03
C HIS A 50 6.13 15.73 2.99
N THR A 51 5.01 16.44 3.19
CA THR A 51 4.51 17.48 2.28
C THR A 51 4.29 16.96 0.85
N LEU A 52 3.87 15.71 0.73
CA LEU A 52 3.53 15.04 -0.53
C LEU A 52 2.02 14.96 -0.71
N GLN A 53 1.61 14.84 -1.96
CA GLN A 53 0.25 14.59 -2.40
C GLN A 53 0.16 13.18 -2.99
N LEU A 54 -1.06 12.64 -3.08
CA LEU A 54 -1.30 11.30 -3.65
C LEU A 54 -0.74 11.17 -5.08
N LYS A 55 -0.83 12.25 -5.87
CA LYS A 55 -0.30 12.32 -7.24
C LYS A 55 1.22 12.25 -7.35
N ASP A 56 1.96 12.41 -6.24
CA ASP A 56 3.42 12.36 -6.26
C ASP A 56 3.93 10.90 -6.22
N ILE A 57 3.06 9.95 -5.89
CA ILE A 57 3.34 8.51 -5.97
C ILE A 57 3.55 8.15 -7.43
N ALA A 58 4.72 7.57 -7.73
CA ALA A 58 5.12 7.17 -9.08
C ALA A 58 5.03 5.65 -9.29
N ALA A 59 4.99 4.87 -8.22
CA ALA A 59 4.82 3.42 -8.25
C ALA A 59 4.31 2.91 -6.91
N ILE A 60 3.66 1.74 -6.92
CA ILE A 60 3.14 1.08 -5.72
C ILE A 60 3.76 -0.31 -5.62
N HIS A 61 4.19 -0.67 -4.41
CA HIS A 61 4.51 -2.04 -4.04
C HIS A 61 3.50 -2.55 -3.03
N VAL A 62 3.06 -3.78 -3.19
CA VAL A 62 2.13 -4.44 -2.26
C VAL A 62 2.57 -5.88 -2.03
N SER A 63 2.42 -6.34 -0.78
CA SER A 63 2.70 -7.74 -0.45
C SER A 63 1.66 -8.66 -1.09
N GLU A 64 2.10 -9.58 -1.95
CA GLU A 64 1.23 -10.54 -2.63
C GLU A 64 1.04 -11.83 -1.83
N GLY A 65 1.89 -12.10 -0.84
CA GLY A 65 1.80 -13.27 0.03
C GLY A 65 3.02 -14.19 -0.09
N PRO A 66 2.97 -15.39 0.55
CA PRO A 66 1.85 -15.92 1.33
C PRO A 66 1.53 -15.09 2.59
N GLY A 67 0.30 -15.19 3.10
CA GLY A 67 -0.16 -14.40 4.26
C GLY A 67 -1.66 -14.48 4.53
N SER A 68 -2.14 -13.67 5.47
CA SER A 68 -3.55 -13.63 5.88
C SER A 68 -4.49 -13.36 4.70
N PHE A 69 -5.49 -14.21 4.50
CA PHE A 69 -6.48 -14.07 3.42
C PHE A 69 -7.16 -12.69 3.41
N THR A 70 -7.74 -12.29 4.55
CA THR A 70 -8.30 -10.94 4.73
C THR A 70 -7.21 -9.87 4.59
N GLY A 71 -6.03 -10.20 5.10
CA GLY A 71 -4.83 -9.39 5.02
C GLY A 71 -4.50 -8.89 3.63
N LEU A 72 -4.13 -9.85 2.80
CA LEU A 72 -3.63 -9.66 1.46
C LEU A 72 -4.71 -9.10 0.52
N ARG A 73 -5.98 -9.51 0.68
CA ARG A 73 -7.08 -8.95 -0.11
C ARG A 73 -7.25 -7.44 0.09
N VAL A 74 -7.12 -6.96 1.33
CA VAL A 74 -7.20 -5.52 1.62
C VAL A 74 -6.05 -4.78 0.93
N GLY A 75 -4.81 -5.27 1.10
CA GLY A 75 -3.63 -4.67 0.48
C GLY A 75 -3.73 -4.60 -1.03
N ALA A 76 -4.02 -5.74 -1.68
CA ALA A 76 -4.16 -5.84 -3.13
C ALA A 76 -5.29 -4.93 -3.66
N SER A 77 -6.43 -4.87 -2.95
CA SER A 77 -7.57 -4.01 -3.35
C SER A 77 -7.21 -2.53 -3.30
N VAL A 78 -6.54 -2.08 -2.23
CA VAL A 78 -6.07 -0.69 -2.11
C VAL A 78 -5.02 -0.37 -3.17
N ALA A 79 -4.04 -1.27 -3.37
CA ALA A 79 -3.00 -1.08 -4.37
C ALA A 79 -3.56 -0.99 -5.79
N ASN A 80 -4.48 -1.90 -6.16
CA ASN A 80 -5.15 -1.89 -7.46
C ASN A 80 -5.96 -0.61 -7.68
N ALA A 81 -6.72 -0.18 -6.67
CA ALA A 81 -7.51 1.06 -6.76
C ALA A 81 -6.63 2.30 -6.93
N LEU A 82 -5.55 2.42 -6.13
CA LEU A 82 -4.62 3.54 -6.22
C LEU A 82 -3.81 3.52 -7.52
N GLY A 83 -3.32 2.34 -7.94
CA GLY A 83 -2.56 2.20 -9.18
C GLY A 83 -3.39 2.56 -10.41
N PHE A 84 -4.66 2.16 -10.42
CA PHE A 84 -5.61 2.56 -11.45
C PHE A 84 -5.88 4.08 -11.42
N LEU A 85 -6.20 4.65 -10.25
CA LEU A 85 -6.52 6.07 -10.09
C LEU A 85 -5.36 6.98 -10.49
N LEU A 86 -4.13 6.60 -10.14
CA LEU A 86 -2.93 7.40 -10.36
C LEU A 86 -2.24 7.06 -11.69
N ASN A 87 -2.70 6.02 -12.38
CA ASN A 87 -2.08 5.50 -13.60
C ASN A 87 -0.58 5.18 -13.39
N VAL A 88 -0.28 4.44 -12.33
CA VAL A 88 1.09 4.04 -11.95
C VAL A 88 1.23 2.52 -11.84
N PRO A 89 2.42 1.95 -12.12
CA PRO A 89 2.65 0.52 -12.02
C PRO A 89 2.56 0.02 -10.58
N ILE A 90 2.12 -1.24 -10.44
CA ILE A 90 2.05 -1.96 -9.16
C ILE A 90 2.98 -3.19 -9.25
N ASN A 91 3.90 -3.35 -8.30
CA ASN A 91 4.90 -4.44 -8.30
C ASN A 91 5.68 -4.59 -9.63
N GLY A 92 5.88 -3.49 -10.35
CA GLY A 92 6.55 -3.48 -11.66
C GLY A 92 5.73 -4.04 -12.81
N LYS A 93 4.46 -4.39 -12.60
CA LYS A 93 3.55 -4.85 -13.66
C LYS A 93 3.13 -3.71 -14.59
N PRO A 94 2.78 -4.02 -15.86
CA PRO A 94 2.18 -3.06 -16.78
C PRO A 94 0.92 -2.39 -16.21
N LEU A 95 0.66 -1.15 -16.67
CA LEU A 95 -0.54 -0.41 -16.30
C LEU A 95 -1.81 -1.18 -16.68
N GLY A 96 -2.75 -1.26 -15.74
CA GLY A 96 -4.01 -1.98 -15.91
C GLY A 96 -3.96 -3.47 -15.55
N GLU A 97 -2.79 -4.05 -15.29
CA GLU A 97 -2.70 -5.40 -14.73
C GLU A 97 -3.00 -5.38 -13.23
N LEU A 98 -3.87 -6.28 -12.78
CA LEU A 98 -4.26 -6.38 -11.38
C LEU A 98 -3.29 -7.27 -10.59
N ILE A 99 -3.13 -6.93 -9.30
CA ILE A 99 -2.50 -7.80 -8.32
C ILE A 99 -3.52 -8.80 -7.80
N GLU A 100 -3.16 -10.07 -7.85
CA GLU A 100 -3.91 -11.18 -7.29
C GLU A 100 -3.12 -11.78 -6.11
N PRO A 101 -3.63 -11.68 -4.87
CA PRO A 101 -2.89 -12.18 -3.71
C PRO A 101 -2.84 -13.70 -3.67
N VAL A 102 -1.68 -14.22 -3.29
CA VAL A 102 -1.37 -15.62 -3.05
C VAL A 102 -1.58 -15.93 -1.56
N TYR A 103 -2.52 -16.82 -1.27
CA TYR A 103 -2.87 -17.20 0.09
C TYR A 103 -2.01 -18.38 0.58
N SER A 104 -1.84 -18.48 1.91
CA SER A 104 -1.32 -19.68 2.59
C SER A 104 -2.45 -20.57 3.08
#